data_AF-A0A091KNG2-F1
#
_entry.id   AF-A0A091KNG2-F1
#
_cell.length_a   1.000
_cell.length_b   1.000
_cell.length_c   1.000
_cell.angle_alpha   90.00
_cell.angle_beta   90.00
_cell.angle_gamma   90.00
#
_symmetry.space_group_name_H-M   'P 1'
#
loop_
_entity.id
_entity.type
_entity.pdbx_description
1 polymer ?
#
loop_
_entity_poly.entity_id
_entity_poly.type
_entity_poly.pdbx_seq_one_letter_code
_entity_poly.pdbx_strand_id
1 'polypeptide(L)'
;LQAECMNFVKILHPYNRTHLYTCGTGAFHPVCAFVEAGQHPESPATAHLPPLLTALQEPIFKLNPRHTEDGKGKSPYDPRHAAASVLVGEELYSGVATDLMGRDFTIFRSLGRRPSIRTEQHDSRWLNGSAAPHPPLPVEGDLGGLCISRRTPVPGGIPPSLCLCLAAGQGGVCALLGPVWVPQGSQGAELAVALEVASLYPQSPNTHFDELRDVFLLQTRDKRNPLIYAIFSTSSSVFQGSAVCVYTMADIRRAFLGPFAHKEGPNYQWVSYQGRVPYPRPGMCPSKTFGTFSSTKDFPDEVIQFARHHPLMYNPVLPHGQRPLFLQASVPYTFTRIAVDRVTAADGHYDVLFIGTDVGTVLKVVSVPKESWHRMEPLLLEELQVFEQQLYAGSATALAQLPLHRCSAYGKACAECCLARDPYWAWDGTS
;
A
#
# COMPACT_ATOMS: atom_id res chain seq x y z
N LEU A 1 1.98 27.86 -13.19
CA LEU A 1 1.20 27.61 -14.43
C LEU A 1 2.01 27.02 -15.58
N GLN A 2 3.33 27.24 -15.70
CA GLN A 2 4.10 26.75 -16.87
C GLN A 2 4.65 25.31 -16.76
N ALA A 3 4.43 24.61 -15.64
CA ALA A 3 5.06 23.31 -15.36
C ALA A 3 4.14 22.08 -15.54
N GLU A 4 2.82 22.27 -15.69
CA GLU A 4 1.86 21.15 -15.65
C GLU A 4 1.81 20.34 -16.97
N CYS A 5 2.09 20.99 -18.11
CA CYS A 5 2.12 20.35 -19.43
C CYS A 5 3.44 19.62 -19.72
N MET A 6 3.90 18.80 -18.77
CA MET A 6 5.09 17.95 -18.89
C MET A 6 4.73 16.47 -18.68
N ASN A 7 5.63 15.56 -19.07
CA ASN A 7 5.49 14.14 -18.76
C ASN A 7 6.13 13.85 -17.38
N PHE A 8 5.31 13.81 -16.34
CA PHE A 8 5.73 13.40 -15.01
C PHE A 8 5.63 11.88 -14.91
N VAL A 9 6.74 11.19 -14.62
CA VAL A 9 6.72 9.75 -14.35
C VAL A 9 5.95 9.50 -13.05
N LYS A 10 4.95 8.62 -13.12
CA LYS A 10 4.06 8.26 -12.00
C LYS A 10 4.21 6.80 -11.59
N ILE A 11 4.73 5.96 -12.48
CA ILE A 11 4.92 4.52 -12.29
C ILE A 11 6.29 4.12 -12.85
N LEU A 12 6.99 3.27 -12.12
CA LEU A 12 8.20 2.59 -12.54
C LEU A 12 8.25 1.22 -11.84
N HIS A 13 8.28 0.13 -12.60
CA HIS A 13 8.36 -1.26 -12.09
C HIS A 13 9.42 -2.07 -12.85
N PRO A 14 10.11 -3.01 -12.21
CA PRO A 14 10.90 -4.02 -12.92
C PRO A 14 9.97 -4.98 -13.67
N TYR A 15 10.03 -5.02 -15.01
CA TYR A 15 9.16 -5.88 -15.82
C TYR A 15 9.77 -7.25 -16.08
N ASN A 16 11.06 -7.27 -16.41
CA ASN A 16 11.84 -8.50 -16.52
C ASN A 16 13.31 -8.19 -16.18
N ARG A 17 14.20 -9.17 -16.33
CA ARG A 17 15.63 -9.02 -15.98
C ARG A 17 16.37 -7.91 -16.75
N THR A 18 15.83 -7.42 -17.87
CA THR A 18 16.46 -6.43 -18.75
C THR A 18 15.65 -5.17 -19.02
N HIS A 19 14.38 -5.13 -18.60
CA HIS A 19 13.45 -4.04 -18.89
C HIS A 19 12.70 -3.60 -17.64
N LEU A 20 12.62 -2.28 -17.47
CA LEU A 20 11.65 -1.63 -16.59
C LEU A 20 10.40 -1.25 -17.40
N TYR A 21 9.24 -1.22 -16.75
CA TYR A 21 8.01 -0.64 -17.29
C TYR A 21 7.72 0.68 -16.59
N THR A 22 7.52 1.74 -17.36
CA THR A 22 7.30 3.09 -16.83
C THR A 22 6.06 3.73 -17.44
N CYS A 23 5.33 4.52 -16.65
CA CYS A 23 4.23 5.35 -17.13
C CYS A 23 4.29 6.76 -16.55
N GLY A 24 3.81 7.73 -17.31
CA GLY A 24 3.71 9.11 -16.87
C GLY A 24 2.50 9.85 -17.45
N THR A 25 2.30 11.08 -16.97
CA THR A 25 1.15 11.94 -17.31
C THR A 25 1.06 12.34 -18.77
N GLY A 26 2.18 12.30 -19.50
CA GLY A 26 2.27 12.67 -20.92
C GLY A 26 1.66 14.04 -21.25
N ALA A 27 1.84 15.04 -20.38
CA ALA A 27 1.21 16.37 -20.49
C ALA A 27 -0.33 16.29 -20.64
N PHE A 28 -0.98 15.63 -19.68
CA PHE A 28 -2.43 15.31 -19.70
C PHE A 28 -2.86 14.38 -20.84
N HIS A 29 -1.93 13.54 -21.33
CA HIS A 29 -2.22 12.43 -22.24
C HIS A 29 -1.36 11.22 -21.83
N PRO A 30 -1.80 10.43 -20.82
CA PRO A 30 -0.99 9.39 -20.20
C PRO A 30 -0.37 8.40 -21.19
N VAL A 31 0.93 8.14 -21.02
CA VAL A 31 1.71 7.22 -21.85
C VAL A 31 2.55 6.29 -21.00
N CYS A 32 2.79 5.09 -21.52
CA CYS A 32 3.72 4.13 -20.93
C CYS A 32 4.77 3.67 -21.95
N ALA A 33 5.86 3.09 -21.47
CA ALA A 33 6.90 2.49 -22.31
C ALA A 33 7.74 1.48 -21.51
N PHE A 34 8.51 0.68 -22.25
CA PHE A 34 9.58 -0.13 -21.69
C PHE A 34 10.93 0.60 -21.80
N VAL A 35 11.73 0.53 -20.73
CA VAL A 35 13.10 1.06 -20.67
C VAL A 35 14.04 -0.11 -20.51
N GLU A 36 14.97 -0.28 -21.44
CA GLU A 36 16.05 -1.26 -21.34
C GLU A 36 17.04 -0.78 -20.25
N ALA A 37 17.25 -1.61 -19.22
CA ALA A 37 17.97 -1.27 -18.00
C ALA A 37 19.24 -2.13 -17.74
N GLY A 38 19.67 -2.94 -18.73
CA GLY A 38 20.72 -3.94 -18.53
C GLY A 38 20.27 -5.09 -17.61
N GLN A 39 21.16 -6.04 -17.30
CA GLN A 39 20.79 -7.13 -16.37
C GLN A 39 20.65 -6.60 -14.93
N HIS A 40 19.46 -6.74 -14.34
CA HIS A 40 19.24 -6.43 -12.92
C HIS A 40 20.17 -7.32 -12.04
N PRO A 41 20.85 -6.77 -11.03
CA PRO A 41 21.90 -7.49 -10.28
C PRO A 41 21.41 -8.68 -9.45
N GLU A 42 20.10 -8.87 -9.30
CA GLU A 42 19.44 -9.90 -8.47
C GLU A 42 19.31 -11.27 -9.16
N SER A 43 20.13 -11.57 -10.16
CA SER A 43 20.24 -12.93 -10.67
C SER A 43 21.12 -13.78 -9.72
N PRO A 44 20.70 -14.99 -9.31
CA PRO A 44 21.58 -15.88 -8.56
C PRO A 44 22.83 -16.31 -9.36
N ALA A 45 22.87 -16.05 -10.68
CA ALA A 45 24.07 -16.24 -11.51
C ALA A 45 25.11 -15.12 -11.40
N THR A 46 24.74 -13.90 -10.97
CA THR A 46 25.68 -12.77 -10.83
C THR A 46 26.32 -12.68 -9.44
N ALA A 47 25.75 -13.33 -8.43
CA ALA A 47 26.29 -13.39 -7.06
C ALA A 47 27.68 -14.09 -6.95
N HIS A 48 28.12 -14.80 -8.00
CA HIS A 48 29.41 -15.49 -8.06
C HIS A 48 30.45 -14.82 -8.97
N LEU A 49 30.13 -13.67 -9.60
CA LEU A 49 31.08 -12.95 -10.45
C LEU A 49 31.86 -11.89 -9.66
N PRO A 50 33.18 -11.73 -9.90
CA PRO A 50 33.99 -10.74 -9.20
C PRO A 50 33.59 -9.31 -9.61
N PRO A 51 33.54 -8.33 -8.67
CA PRO A 51 33.06 -6.96 -8.94
C PRO A 51 33.76 -6.24 -10.10
N LEU A 52 35.01 -6.59 -10.40
CA LEU A 52 35.78 -6.00 -11.51
C LEU A 52 35.17 -6.24 -12.89
N LEU A 53 34.38 -7.31 -13.10
CA LEU A 53 33.75 -7.57 -14.39
C LEU A 53 32.43 -6.80 -14.55
N THR A 54 31.70 -6.57 -13.47
CA THR A 54 30.43 -5.83 -13.49
C THR A 54 30.65 -4.32 -13.71
N ALA A 55 31.77 -3.78 -13.23
CA ALA A 55 32.10 -2.35 -13.36
C ALA A 55 32.53 -1.91 -14.77
N LEU A 56 32.75 -2.84 -15.71
CA LEU A 56 33.13 -2.55 -17.10
C LEU A 56 31.94 -2.51 -18.07
N GLN A 57 30.74 -2.90 -17.63
CA GLN A 57 29.53 -2.81 -18.43
C GLN A 57 28.90 -1.43 -18.23
N GLU A 58 28.82 -0.61 -19.28
CA GLU A 58 28.09 0.66 -19.21
C GLU A 58 26.66 0.43 -18.71
N PRO A 59 26.13 1.25 -17.77
CA PRO A 59 24.76 1.12 -17.31
C PRO A 59 23.81 1.45 -18.47
N ILE A 60 23.24 0.41 -19.07
CA ILE A 60 22.27 0.55 -20.15
C ILE A 60 21.00 1.16 -19.55
N PHE A 61 20.63 2.35 -19.98
CA PHE A 61 19.33 2.96 -19.65
C PHE A 61 18.75 3.61 -20.91
N LYS A 62 18.01 2.82 -21.69
CA LYS A 62 17.56 3.21 -23.05
C LYS A 62 16.04 3.10 -23.19
N LEU A 63 15.41 4.22 -23.49
CA LEU A 63 14.00 4.30 -23.87
C LEU A 63 13.88 4.36 -25.40
N ASN A 64 13.03 3.51 -26.00
CA ASN A 64 12.69 3.62 -27.42
C ASN A 64 11.37 4.43 -27.57
N PRO A 65 11.42 5.72 -27.97
CA PRO A 65 10.24 6.59 -28.03
C PRO A 65 9.25 6.21 -29.14
N ARG A 66 9.60 5.29 -30.05
CA ARG A 66 8.68 4.78 -31.08
C ARG A 66 7.80 3.64 -30.58
N HIS A 67 8.09 3.08 -29.40
CA HIS A 67 7.39 1.94 -28.81
C HIS A 67 6.69 2.37 -27.52
N THR A 68 5.92 3.47 -27.59
CA THR A 68 5.05 3.92 -26.51
C THR A 68 3.71 3.20 -26.55
N GLU A 69 3.13 2.97 -25.38
CA GLU A 69 1.79 2.42 -25.18
C GLU A 69 0.83 3.48 -24.63
N ASP A 70 -0.47 3.25 -24.81
CA ASP A 70 -1.52 3.97 -24.08
C ASP A 70 -1.34 3.79 -22.56
N GLY A 71 -1.31 4.92 -21.85
CA GLY A 71 -1.23 5.01 -20.40
C GLY A 71 -2.58 5.16 -19.70
N LYS A 72 -3.70 5.22 -20.42
CA LYS A 72 -5.04 5.32 -19.82
C LYS A 72 -5.33 4.12 -18.91
N GLY A 73 -5.83 4.39 -17.70
CA GLY A 73 -6.01 3.36 -16.66
C GLY A 73 -4.73 2.91 -15.96
N LYS A 74 -3.56 3.31 -16.47
CA LYS A 74 -2.24 3.00 -15.90
C LYS A 74 -1.69 4.20 -15.12
N SER A 75 -1.59 5.37 -15.76
CA SER A 75 -1.12 6.63 -15.13
C SER A 75 -2.24 7.69 -15.11
N PRO A 76 -2.30 8.56 -14.09
CA PRO A 76 -3.22 9.70 -14.08
C PRO A 76 -2.84 10.76 -15.11
N TYR A 77 -3.83 11.59 -15.46
CA TYR A 77 -3.69 12.75 -16.34
C TYR A 77 -2.99 13.93 -15.66
N ASP A 78 -3.42 14.29 -14.44
CA ASP A 78 -2.86 15.39 -13.65
C ASP A 78 -1.68 14.90 -12.79
N PRO A 79 -0.51 15.58 -12.79
CA PRO A 79 0.64 15.18 -11.98
C PRO A 79 0.42 15.25 -10.47
N ARG A 80 -0.57 16.02 -10.00
CA ARG A 80 -0.93 16.15 -8.57
C ARG A 80 -1.70 14.94 -8.06
N HIS A 81 -2.38 14.21 -8.93
CA HIS A 81 -2.91 12.89 -8.58
C HIS A 81 -1.71 11.92 -8.47
N ALA A 82 -1.59 11.21 -7.36
CA ALA A 82 -0.68 10.07 -7.27
C ALA A 82 -1.25 8.85 -8.01
N ALA A 83 -0.58 7.71 -7.93
CA ALA A 83 -0.99 6.46 -8.56
C ALA A 83 -0.61 5.28 -7.66
N ALA A 84 -1.53 4.34 -7.44
CA ALA A 84 -1.11 3.00 -7.05
C ALA A 84 -0.68 2.24 -8.28
N SER A 85 0.35 1.44 -8.13
CA SER A 85 0.60 0.35 -9.06
C SER A 85 1.41 -0.77 -8.43
N VAL A 86 1.18 -1.98 -8.90
CA VAL A 86 2.00 -3.16 -8.63
C VAL A 86 2.00 -4.04 -9.87
N LEU A 87 3.18 -4.49 -10.29
CA LEU A 87 3.33 -5.43 -11.39
C LEU A 87 3.49 -6.84 -10.81
N VAL A 88 2.65 -7.79 -11.23
CA VAL A 88 2.70 -9.18 -10.76
C VAL A 88 2.81 -10.10 -11.96
N GLY A 89 4.02 -10.62 -12.20
CA GLY A 89 4.34 -11.32 -13.45
C GLY A 89 4.25 -10.36 -14.64
N GLU A 90 3.43 -10.70 -15.64
CA GLU A 90 3.20 -9.84 -16.82
C GLU A 90 1.98 -8.91 -16.66
N GLU A 91 1.26 -8.93 -15.54
CA GLU A 91 0.02 -8.17 -15.33
C GLU A 91 0.26 -6.94 -14.43
N LEU A 92 -0.13 -5.75 -14.90
CA LEU A 92 -0.08 -4.50 -14.13
C LEU A 92 -1.44 -4.23 -13.50
N TYR A 93 -1.42 -4.08 -12.18
CA TYR A 93 -2.55 -3.64 -11.37
C TYR A 93 -2.30 -2.18 -11.01
N SER A 94 -3.20 -1.27 -11.39
CA SER A 94 -3.05 0.18 -11.20
C SER A 94 -4.33 0.79 -10.64
N GLY A 95 -4.18 1.79 -9.76
CA GLY A 95 -5.30 2.52 -9.17
C GLY A 95 -5.11 4.01 -9.39
N VAL A 96 -5.88 4.58 -10.33
CA VAL A 96 -5.68 5.95 -10.84
C VAL A 96 -6.99 6.62 -11.21
N ALA A 97 -6.99 7.96 -11.28
CA ALA A 97 -8.02 8.72 -11.98
C ALA A 97 -7.91 8.51 -13.49
N THR A 98 -9.02 8.19 -14.15
CA THR A 98 -9.06 7.87 -15.59
C THR A 98 -9.73 8.92 -16.47
N ASP A 99 -10.18 10.01 -15.87
CA ASP A 99 -10.67 11.21 -16.53
C ASP A 99 -9.73 12.41 -16.29
N LEU A 100 -9.81 13.39 -17.18
CA LEU A 100 -9.04 14.63 -17.07
C LEU A 100 -9.42 15.47 -15.84
N MET A 101 -10.64 15.32 -15.30
CA MET A 101 -11.13 16.11 -14.16
C MET A 101 -10.80 15.49 -12.79
N GLY A 102 -10.20 14.30 -12.73
CA GLY A 102 -9.84 13.65 -11.46
C GLY A 102 -11.02 13.12 -10.65
N ARG A 103 -12.11 12.71 -11.31
CA ARG A 103 -13.37 12.30 -10.67
C ARG A 103 -13.65 10.80 -10.76
N ASP A 104 -13.20 10.15 -11.82
CA ASP A 104 -13.41 8.71 -12.08
C ASP A 104 -12.15 7.92 -11.73
N PHE A 105 -11.97 7.66 -10.44
CA PHE A 105 -10.98 6.71 -9.93
C PHE A 105 -11.42 5.28 -10.24
N THR A 106 -10.50 4.47 -10.73
CA THR A 106 -10.73 3.04 -10.97
C THR A 106 -9.52 2.24 -10.54
N ILE A 107 -9.76 1.01 -10.08
CA ILE A 107 -8.73 -0.02 -10.05
C ILE A 107 -8.81 -0.76 -11.38
N PHE A 108 -7.65 -0.95 -12.01
CA PHE A 108 -7.50 -1.43 -13.37
C PHE A 108 -6.48 -2.56 -13.41
N ARG A 109 -6.78 -3.65 -14.13
CA ARG A 109 -5.76 -4.62 -14.55
C ARG A 109 -5.50 -4.45 -16.03
N SER A 110 -4.24 -4.27 -16.39
CA SER A 110 -3.74 -4.19 -17.77
C SER A 110 -2.51 -5.08 -17.96
N LEU A 111 -1.97 -5.11 -19.17
CA LEU A 111 -0.88 -6.00 -19.61
C LEU A 111 -1.23 -7.49 -19.49
N GLY A 112 -0.27 -8.35 -19.83
CA GLY A 112 -0.41 -9.79 -19.85
C GLY A 112 -1.33 -10.31 -20.96
N ARG A 113 -1.60 -11.62 -20.92
CA ARG A 113 -2.41 -12.32 -21.94
C ARG A 113 -3.92 -12.33 -21.64
N ARG A 114 -4.32 -11.85 -20.46
CA ARG A 114 -5.72 -11.84 -20.04
C ARG A 114 -6.39 -10.52 -20.46
N PRO A 115 -7.71 -10.51 -20.71
CA PRO A 115 -8.44 -9.26 -20.90
C PRO A 115 -8.23 -8.30 -19.72
N SER A 116 -8.19 -7.01 -20.02
CA SER A 116 -8.18 -5.96 -19.01
C SER A 116 -9.48 -5.97 -18.19
N ILE A 117 -9.40 -5.50 -16.96
CA ILE A 117 -10.53 -5.40 -16.02
C ILE A 117 -10.49 -4.00 -15.41
N ARG A 118 -11.66 -3.46 -15.11
CA ARG A 118 -11.80 -2.27 -14.26
C ARG A 118 -12.95 -2.41 -13.27
N THR A 119 -12.90 -1.60 -12.21
CA THR A 119 -14.05 -1.36 -11.32
C THR A 119 -15.24 -0.78 -12.08
N GLU A 120 -16.43 -0.95 -11.50
CA GLU A 120 -17.63 -0.19 -11.88
C GLU A 120 -17.35 1.32 -11.94
N GLN A 121 -17.96 1.98 -12.92
CA GLN A 121 -17.80 3.42 -13.16
C GLN A 121 -18.94 4.19 -12.48
N HIS A 122 -18.63 5.33 -11.86
CA HIS A 122 -19.61 6.23 -11.22
C HIS A 122 -20.47 5.63 -10.08
N ASP A 123 -20.14 4.43 -9.56
CA ASP A 123 -20.86 3.83 -8.44
C ASP A 123 -20.10 4.04 -7.12
N SER A 124 -20.61 4.98 -6.31
CA SER A 124 -20.04 5.38 -5.02
C SER A 124 -20.05 4.29 -3.95
N ARG A 125 -20.70 3.14 -4.19
CA ARG A 125 -20.59 1.95 -3.34
C ARG A 125 -19.21 1.30 -3.44
N TRP A 126 -18.53 1.42 -4.58
CA TRP A 126 -17.20 0.88 -4.83
C TRP A 126 -16.13 1.91 -4.47
N LEU A 127 -16.11 3.03 -5.19
CA LEU A 127 -15.15 4.13 -5.02
C LEU A 127 -15.92 5.45 -4.94
N ASN A 128 -15.88 6.11 -3.79
CA ASN A 128 -16.58 7.38 -3.57
C ASN A 128 -15.66 8.55 -3.96
N GLY A 129 -15.96 9.21 -5.09
CA GLY A 129 -15.09 10.19 -5.75
C GLY A 129 -15.11 11.62 -5.19
N SER A 130 -15.81 11.90 -4.09
CA SER A 130 -15.90 13.25 -3.51
C SER A 130 -15.03 13.41 -2.25
N ALA A 131 -13.92 14.14 -2.42
CA ALA A 131 -13.08 14.80 -1.40
C ALA A 131 -11.98 14.01 -0.64
N ALA A 132 -10.91 13.58 -1.33
CA ALA A 132 -9.52 13.67 -0.84
C ALA A 132 -8.48 13.40 -1.95
N PRO A 133 -7.31 14.07 -1.98
CA PRO A 133 -6.33 13.97 -3.09
C PRO A 133 -5.41 12.73 -3.00
N HIS A 134 -5.79 11.70 -2.26
CA HIS A 134 -4.95 10.53 -1.96
C HIS A 134 -5.50 9.28 -2.65
N PRO A 135 -4.98 8.93 -3.85
CA PRO A 135 -5.32 7.69 -4.55
C PRO A 135 -4.70 6.50 -3.82
N PRO A 136 -4.96 5.26 -4.27
CA PRO A 136 -4.42 4.10 -3.61
C PRO A 136 -2.88 4.13 -3.48
N LEU A 137 -2.41 3.46 -2.43
CA LEU A 137 -0.99 3.32 -2.11
C LEU A 137 -0.43 2.04 -2.75
N PRO A 138 0.77 2.10 -3.34
CA PRO A 138 1.42 0.92 -3.90
C PRO A 138 1.82 0.01 -2.76
N VAL A 139 1.52 -1.28 -2.89
CA VAL A 139 1.94 -2.29 -1.94
C VAL A 139 2.56 -3.46 -2.68
N GLU A 140 3.88 -3.53 -2.57
CA GLU A 140 4.72 -4.50 -3.27
C GLU A 140 4.90 -5.77 -2.44
N GLY A 141 4.55 -6.92 -3.04
CA GLY A 141 4.73 -8.23 -2.40
C GLY A 141 4.14 -9.37 -3.22
N ASP A 142 4.72 -10.56 -3.05
CA ASP A 142 4.37 -11.81 -3.77
C ASP A 142 2.92 -12.31 -3.52
N LEU A 143 2.12 -11.57 -2.74
CA LEU A 143 0.75 -11.85 -2.35
C LEU A 143 -0.31 -11.34 -3.33
N GLY A 144 -0.03 -11.44 -4.64
CA GLY A 144 -1.04 -11.21 -5.67
C GLY A 144 -1.73 -9.85 -5.57
N GLY A 145 -1.01 -8.76 -5.84
CA GLY A 145 -1.63 -7.48 -6.22
C GLY A 145 -2.51 -6.85 -5.14
N LEU A 146 -1.92 -6.61 -3.95
CA LEU A 146 -2.58 -5.89 -2.87
C LEU A 146 -2.72 -4.40 -3.23
N CYS A 147 -3.96 -3.94 -3.45
CA CYS A 147 -4.27 -2.51 -3.55
C CYS A 147 -4.77 -1.98 -2.20
N ILE A 148 -4.49 -0.70 -1.92
CA ILE A 148 -4.97 0.00 -0.71
C ILE A 148 -5.46 1.38 -1.09
N SER A 149 -6.78 1.56 -1.29
CA SER A 149 -7.37 2.87 -1.55
C SER A 149 -7.81 3.58 -0.27
N ARG A 150 -7.78 4.91 -0.29
CA ARG A 150 -8.62 5.73 0.60
C ARG A 150 -10.06 5.73 0.04
N ARG A 151 -11.04 5.83 0.94
CA ARG A 151 -12.45 6.10 0.63
C ARG A 151 -12.93 7.25 1.50
N THR A 152 -13.75 8.15 0.99
CA THR A 152 -14.40 9.16 1.83
C THR A 152 -15.59 8.57 2.57
N PRO A 153 -15.75 8.86 3.89
CA PRO A 153 -16.87 8.35 4.68
C PRO A 153 -18.21 8.73 4.04
N VAL A 154 -19.05 7.72 3.80
CA VAL A 154 -20.44 7.96 3.38
C VAL A 154 -21.23 8.41 4.61
N PRO A 155 -22.12 9.42 4.51
CA PRO A 155 -22.99 9.80 5.62
C PRO A 155 -23.72 8.57 6.20
N GLY A 156 -23.61 8.39 7.52
CA GLY A 156 -24.17 7.21 8.21
C GLY A 156 -23.21 6.03 8.41
N GLY A 157 -21.89 6.27 8.55
CA GLY A 157 -21.03 5.49 9.44
C GLY A 157 -20.30 4.27 8.86
N ILE A 158 -19.30 4.49 8.00
CA ILE A 158 -18.15 3.58 7.86
C ILE A 158 -16.85 4.43 7.84
N PRO A 159 -15.83 4.11 8.66
CA PRO A 159 -14.49 4.75 8.63
C PRO A 159 -13.75 4.52 7.28
N PRO A 160 -12.54 5.11 7.07
CA PRO A 160 -11.75 4.85 5.86
C PRO A 160 -11.62 3.36 5.52
N SER A 161 -11.76 3.03 4.23
CA SER A 161 -11.86 1.65 3.76
C SER A 161 -10.76 1.25 2.78
N LEU A 162 -9.98 0.26 3.20
CA LEU A 162 -9.05 -0.57 2.45
C LEU A 162 -9.80 -1.40 1.39
N CYS A 163 -9.82 -0.91 0.15
CA CYS A 163 -10.22 -1.74 -0.99
C CYS A 163 -9.11 -2.74 -1.31
N LEU A 164 -9.20 -3.94 -0.74
CA LEU A 164 -8.17 -4.98 -0.82
C LEU A 164 -8.32 -5.79 -2.11
N CYS A 165 -7.59 -5.43 -3.15
CA CYS A 165 -7.42 -6.35 -4.28
C CYS A 165 -6.57 -7.56 -3.84
N LEU A 166 -6.96 -8.74 -4.29
CA LEU A 166 -6.20 -9.99 -4.18
C LEU A 166 -6.32 -10.71 -5.52
N ALA A 167 -5.30 -10.55 -6.35
CA ALA A 167 -5.09 -11.31 -7.57
C ALA A 167 -4.92 -12.81 -7.23
N ALA A 168 -5.36 -13.66 -8.17
CA ALA A 168 -5.52 -15.08 -7.93
C ALA A 168 -4.21 -15.87 -7.80
N GLY A 169 -3.66 -15.91 -6.58
CA GLY A 169 -2.69 -16.92 -6.16
C GLY A 169 -3.36 -18.21 -5.66
N GLN A 170 -2.65 -19.33 -5.70
CA GLN A 170 -3.13 -20.60 -5.14
C GLN A 170 -3.15 -20.57 -3.60
N GLY A 171 -4.23 -20.01 -3.03
CA GLY A 171 -4.48 -20.06 -1.59
C GLY A 171 -5.37 -18.97 -1.01
N GLY A 172 -6.70 -19.14 -1.10
CA GLY A 172 -7.62 -18.72 -0.03
C GLY A 172 -8.65 -17.63 -0.36
N VAL A 173 -8.24 -16.47 -0.88
CA VAL A 173 -9.16 -15.34 -1.14
C VAL A 173 -8.76 -14.66 -2.44
N CYS A 174 -9.72 -14.42 -3.32
CA CYS A 174 -9.55 -13.62 -4.52
C CYS A 174 -10.55 -12.47 -4.45
N ALA A 175 -10.08 -11.23 -4.35
CA ALA A 175 -10.94 -10.09 -4.64
C ALA A 175 -11.07 -9.99 -6.17
N LEU A 176 -11.87 -10.91 -6.71
CA LEU A 176 -12.64 -10.88 -7.96
C LEU A 176 -12.12 -9.99 -9.11
N LEU A 177 -10.82 -10.08 -9.41
CA LEU A 177 -10.23 -9.61 -10.67
C LEU A 177 -10.40 -10.68 -11.77
N GLY A 178 -11.67 -11.02 -11.97
CA GLY A 178 -12.19 -11.70 -13.15
C GLY A 178 -13.43 -10.96 -13.64
N PRO A 179 -13.54 -10.62 -14.93
CA PRO A 179 -14.71 -9.95 -15.45
C PRO A 179 -15.88 -10.93 -15.42
N VAL A 180 -17.03 -10.50 -14.90
CA VAL A 180 -18.27 -11.17 -15.25
C VAL A 180 -18.77 -10.51 -16.50
N TRP A 181 -18.75 -11.27 -17.59
CA TRP A 181 -19.24 -10.80 -18.88
C TRP A 181 -20.77 -10.75 -18.87
N VAL A 182 -21.31 -9.66 -18.34
CA VAL A 182 -22.57 -9.14 -18.87
C VAL A 182 -22.30 -8.75 -20.34
N PRO A 183 -23.17 -9.10 -21.31
CA PRO A 183 -22.89 -8.84 -22.71
C PRO A 183 -23.09 -7.36 -23.07
N GLN A 184 -22.16 -6.49 -22.62
CA GLN A 184 -21.74 -5.20 -23.18
C GLN A 184 -20.82 -4.44 -22.18
N GLY A 185 -19.51 -4.70 -22.23
CA GLY A 185 -18.47 -3.80 -21.70
C GLY A 185 -18.17 -3.81 -20.18
N SER A 186 -17.02 -4.39 -19.81
CA SER A 186 -16.37 -4.30 -18.49
C SER A 186 -17.14 -4.89 -17.29
N GLN A 187 -16.76 -4.54 -16.04
CA GLN A 187 -17.34 -4.94 -14.74
C GLN A 187 -16.82 -6.26 -14.11
N GLY A 188 -15.72 -6.16 -13.35
CA GLY A 188 -15.31 -7.13 -12.32
C GLY A 188 -15.83 -6.72 -10.93
N ALA A 189 -15.94 -7.65 -9.99
CA ALA A 189 -16.68 -7.44 -8.73
C ALA A 189 -15.81 -7.50 -7.45
N GLU A 190 -14.86 -6.57 -7.32
CA GLU A 190 -14.00 -6.36 -6.14
C GLU A 190 -14.75 -6.24 -4.78
N LEU A 191 -14.04 -6.53 -3.67
CA LEU A 191 -14.54 -6.36 -2.30
C LEU A 191 -13.60 -5.45 -1.49
N ALA A 192 -14.16 -4.66 -0.59
CA ALA A 192 -13.46 -3.70 0.27
C ALA A 192 -13.81 -3.89 1.76
N VAL A 193 -12.89 -3.52 2.65
CA VAL A 193 -13.03 -3.61 4.11
C VAL A 193 -12.57 -2.31 4.78
N ALA A 194 -13.11 -1.96 5.95
CA ALA A 194 -12.59 -0.83 6.72
C ALA A 194 -11.24 -1.16 7.39
N LEU A 195 -10.28 -0.22 7.39
CA LEU A 195 -9.19 -0.23 8.37
C LEU A 195 -9.53 0.80 9.43
N GLU A 196 -9.60 0.39 10.69
CA GLU A 196 -9.90 1.29 11.79
C GLU A 196 -8.64 1.58 12.59
N VAL A 197 -8.48 2.83 13.03
CA VAL A 197 -7.47 3.19 14.05
C VAL A 197 -8.18 3.15 15.40
N ALA A 198 -7.86 2.14 16.21
CA ALA A 198 -8.43 2.01 17.53
C ALA A 198 -8.07 3.23 18.40
N SER A 199 -9.09 3.93 18.93
CA SER A 199 -8.87 5.14 19.73
C SER A 199 -8.21 4.82 21.07
N LEU A 200 -7.15 5.56 21.41
CA LEU A 200 -6.56 5.54 22.75
C LEU A 200 -7.49 6.13 23.83
N TYR A 201 -8.50 6.90 23.41
CA TYR A 201 -9.49 7.53 24.28
C TYR A 201 -10.90 7.16 23.81
N PRO A 202 -11.46 6.02 24.23
CA PRO A 202 -12.84 5.64 23.91
C PRO A 202 -13.91 6.62 24.43
N GLN A 203 -13.50 7.59 25.25
CA GLN A 203 -14.33 8.68 25.80
C GLN A 203 -14.19 10.02 25.04
N SER A 204 -13.30 10.13 24.04
CA SER A 204 -13.16 11.34 23.20
C SER A 204 -13.82 11.12 21.84
N PRO A 205 -15.06 11.59 21.60
CA PRO A 205 -15.80 11.30 20.37
C PRO A 205 -15.25 11.98 19.10
N ASN A 206 -14.24 12.85 19.21
CA ASN A 206 -13.82 13.79 18.16
C ASN A 206 -12.39 13.58 17.62
N THR A 207 -11.67 12.53 18.03
CA THR A 207 -10.25 12.31 17.64
C THR A 207 -10.08 11.04 16.82
N HIS A 208 -10.62 11.05 15.59
CA HIS A 208 -10.49 9.94 14.64
C HIS A 208 -9.32 10.16 13.69
N PHE A 209 -8.53 9.11 13.46
CA PHE A 209 -7.40 9.09 12.53
C PHE A 209 -7.83 8.47 11.20
N ASP A 210 -8.66 9.20 10.46
CA ASP A 210 -9.34 8.70 9.26
C ASP A 210 -8.53 8.87 7.96
N GLU A 211 -7.44 9.64 7.97
CA GLU A 211 -6.71 9.99 6.77
C GLU A 211 -5.50 9.09 6.56
N LEU A 212 -5.67 7.97 5.87
CA LEU A 212 -4.55 7.13 5.43
C LEU A 212 -3.57 7.96 4.57
N ARG A 213 -2.27 7.92 4.92
CA ARG A 213 -1.19 8.68 4.25
C ARG A 213 -0.21 7.80 3.48
N ASP A 214 0.24 6.71 4.09
CA ASP A 214 1.21 5.79 3.50
C ASP A 214 1.07 4.38 4.08
N VAL A 215 1.50 3.36 3.33
CA VAL A 215 1.52 1.96 3.77
C VAL A 215 2.80 1.26 3.31
N PHE A 216 3.43 0.56 4.25
CA PHE A 216 4.63 -0.25 4.04
C PHE A 216 4.37 -1.71 4.41
N LEU A 217 4.85 -2.66 3.58
CA LEU A 217 4.86 -4.08 3.93
C LEU A 217 6.22 -4.52 4.45
N LEU A 218 6.23 -4.95 5.71
CA LEU A 218 7.35 -5.70 6.24
C LEU A 218 7.15 -7.19 5.93
N GLN A 219 7.92 -7.70 4.97
CA GLN A 219 7.92 -9.12 4.62
C GLN A 219 8.37 -9.96 5.82
N THR A 220 7.66 -11.06 6.10
CA THR A 220 8.05 -12.00 7.16
C THR A 220 8.65 -13.27 6.54
N ARG A 221 9.08 -14.22 7.37
CA ARG A 221 9.56 -15.54 6.91
C ARG A 221 8.53 -16.26 6.04
N ASP A 222 7.23 -16.03 6.30
CA ASP A 222 6.17 -16.43 5.40
C ASP A 222 5.75 -15.22 4.52
N LYS A 223 6.18 -15.25 3.26
CA LYS A 223 5.78 -14.29 2.23
C LYS A 223 4.26 -14.16 2.07
N ARG A 224 3.47 -15.15 2.49
CA ARG A 224 2.00 -15.10 2.50
C ARG A 224 1.40 -14.36 3.69
N ASN A 225 2.22 -13.88 4.62
CA ASN A 225 1.80 -13.14 5.81
C ASN A 225 2.81 -12.01 6.16
N PRO A 226 2.93 -10.96 5.33
CA PRO A 226 3.61 -9.73 5.70
C PRO A 226 2.84 -9.00 6.82
N LEU A 227 3.54 -8.12 7.52
CA LEU A 227 2.94 -7.13 8.42
C LEU A 227 2.71 -5.83 7.65
N ILE A 228 1.52 -5.25 7.83
CA ILE A 228 1.12 -4.02 7.13
C ILE A 228 1.24 -2.83 8.08
N TYR A 229 2.23 -1.95 7.87
CA TYR A 229 2.40 -0.71 8.62
C TYR A 229 1.70 0.41 7.87
N ALA A 230 0.82 1.15 8.53
CA ALA A 230 0.01 2.19 7.91
C ALA A 230 0.06 3.48 8.73
N ILE A 231 0.36 4.61 8.07
CA ILE A 231 0.24 5.94 8.65
C ILE A 231 -1.17 6.46 8.42
N PHE A 232 -1.78 6.98 9.48
CA PHE A 232 -3.00 7.78 9.43
C PHE A 232 -2.76 9.15 10.05
N SER A 233 -3.40 10.20 9.53
CA SER A 233 -3.56 11.47 10.24
C SER A 233 -5.02 11.71 10.62
N THR A 234 -5.23 12.67 11.52
CA THR A 234 -6.56 13.16 11.87
C THR A 234 -7.25 13.83 10.67
N SER A 235 -8.58 13.75 10.63
CA SER A 235 -9.45 14.46 9.67
C SER A 235 -9.82 15.88 10.11
N SER A 236 -9.53 16.24 11.37
CA SER A 236 -9.82 17.56 11.94
C SER A 236 -8.79 18.61 11.51
N SER A 237 -9.28 19.78 11.08
CA SER A 237 -8.44 20.97 10.87
C SER A 237 -7.97 21.64 12.17
N VAL A 238 -8.59 21.32 13.31
CA VAL A 238 -8.29 21.91 14.63
C VAL A 238 -7.32 21.02 15.41
N PHE A 239 -7.51 19.70 15.35
CA PHE A 239 -6.65 18.73 16.01
C PHE A 239 -5.76 18.03 14.99
N GLN A 240 -4.51 18.45 14.89
CA GLN A 240 -3.48 17.76 14.10
C GLN A 240 -2.83 16.65 14.94
N GLY A 241 -2.83 15.45 14.37
CA GLY A 241 -2.14 14.29 14.93
C GLY A 241 -1.91 13.24 13.86
N SER A 242 -0.90 12.40 14.08
CA SER A 242 -0.58 11.26 13.24
C SER A 242 -0.40 9.99 14.07
N ALA A 243 -0.74 8.84 13.50
CA ALA A 243 -0.66 7.53 14.13
C ALA A 243 -0.13 6.50 13.14
N VAL A 244 0.70 5.58 13.62
CA VAL A 244 1.14 4.38 12.90
C VAL A 244 0.39 3.18 13.47
N CYS A 245 -0.29 2.43 12.62
CA CYS A 245 -0.94 1.16 12.97
C CYS A 245 -0.26 -0.01 12.26
N VAL A 246 -0.33 -1.20 12.86
CA VAL A 246 0.12 -2.46 12.25
C VAL A 246 -1.08 -3.36 12.06
N TYR A 247 -1.25 -3.98 10.90
CA TYR A 247 -2.30 -4.94 10.62
C TYR A 247 -1.72 -6.29 10.17
N THR A 248 -2.42 -7.38 10.46
CA THR A 248 -2.00 -8.73 10.06
C THR A 248 -2.89 -9.26 8.93
N MET A 249 -2.31 -10.05 8.02
CA MET A 249 -3.08 -10.74 6.98
C MET A 249 -4.13 -11.72 7.54
N ALA A 250 -3.97 -12.21 8.78
CA ALA A 250 -4.95 -13.06 9.42
C ALA A 250 -6.22 -12.28 9.81
N ASP A 251 -6.07 -11.07 10.36
CA ASP A 251 -7.19 -10.21 10.73
C ASP A 251 -7.92 -9.66 9.50
N ILE A 252 -7.15 -9.27 8.47
CA ILE A 252 -7.69 -8.84 7.16
C ILE A 252 -8.52 -9.96 6.53
N ARG A 253 -7.98 -11.19 6.41
CA ARG A 253 -8.74 -12.34 5.88
C ARG A 253 -9.99 -12.65 6.70
N ARG A 254 -9.93 -12.53 8.03
CA ARG A 254 -11.08 -12.74 8.92
C ARG A 254 -12.21 -11.75 8.62
N ALA A 255 -11.88 -10.48 8.39
CA ALA A 255 -12.87 -9.46 8.02
C ALA A 255 -13.48 -9.72 6.63
N PHE A 256 -12.68 -10.14 5.64
CA PHE A 256 -13.20 -10.57 4.32
C PHE A 256 -14.10 -11.81 4.36
N LEU A 257 -13.94 -12.68 5.36
CA LEU A 257 -14.83 -13.82 5.62
C LEU A 257 -16.05 -13.46 6.49
N GLY A 258 -16.11 -12.24 7.02
CA GLY A 258 -17.20 -11.75 7.88
C GLY A 258 -18.51 -11.41 7.15
N PRO A 259 -19.44 -10.69 7.82
CA PRO A 259 -20.68 -10.22 7.21
C PRO A 259 -20.41 -9.09 6.20
N PHE A 260 -21.18 -9.09 5.12
CA PHE A 260 -21.22 -7.97 4.17
C PHE A 260 -21.96 -6.76 4.78
N ALA A 261 -21.59 -5.55 4.38
CA ALA A 261 -22.32 -4.34 4.71
C ALA A 261 -23.51 -4.15 3.76
N HIS A 262 -24.66 -3.76 4.32
CA HIS A 262 -25.91 -3.62 3.58
C HIS A 262 -26.62 -2.30 3.95
N LYS A 263 -27.44 -1.80 3.02
CA LYS A 263 -28.41 -0.72 3.23
C LYS A 263 -29.69 -1.09 2.49
N GLU A 264 -30.83 -0.98 3.15
CA GLU A 264 -32.16 -1.19 2.53
C GLU A 264 -32.52 -0.09 1.53
N GLY A 265 -31.89 1.09 1.65
CA GLY A 265 -32.04 2.21 0.73
C GLY A 265 -31.01 3.32 0.98
N PRO A 266 -30.96 4.36 0.14
CA PRO A 266 -29.91 5.39 0.21
C PRO A 266 -29.86 6.13 1.56
N ASN A 267 -31.02 6.34 2.18
CA ASN A 267 -31.17 7.08 3.44
C ASN A 267 -31.03 6.19 4.69
N TYR A 268 -30.90 4.88 4.53
CA TYR A 268 -30.74 3.95 5.66
C TYR A 268 -29.28 3.92 6.14
N GLN A 269 -29.07 3.52 7.40
CA GLN A 269 -27.74 3.31 7.96
C GLN A 269 -27.13 2.00 7.44
N TRP A 270 -25.80 1.90 7.46
CA TRP A 270 -25.12 0.64 7.15
C TRP A 270 -25.36 -0.39 8.26
N VAL A 271 -25.82 -1.57 7.88
CA VAL A 271 -26.06 -2.71 8.78
C VAL A 271 -25.31 -3.94 8.31
N SER A 272 -25.13 -4.93 9.19
CA SER A 272 -24.63 -6.25 8.81
C SER A 272 -25.70 -6.99 8.00
N TYR A 273 -25.31 -7.57 6.87
CA TYR A 273 -26.22 -8.36 6.05
C TYR A 273 -26.60 -9.67 6.75
N GLN A 274 -27.89 -9.81 7.10
CA GLN A 274 -28.45 -10.98 7.80
C GLN A 274 -29.14 -11.98 6.86
N GLY A 275 -29.21 -11.70 5.56
CA GLY A 275 -29.84 -12.57 4.58
C GLY A 275 -28.96 -13.75 4.15
N ARG A 276 -29.47 -14.55 3.20
CA ARG A 276 -28.71 -15.68 2.63
C ARG A 276 -27.63 -15.18 1.68
N VAL A 277 -26.37 -15.43 2.01
CA VAL A 277 -25.24 -15.23 1.09
C VAL A 277 -25.24 -16.37 0.04
N PRO A 278 -25.12 -16.09 -1.27
CA PRO A 278 -25.13 -17.10 -2.33
C PRO A 278 -23.82 -17.91 -2.38
N TYR A 279 -23.83 -19.03 -3.11
CA TYR A 279 -22.68 -19.92 -3.26
C TYR A 279 -22.24 -20.05 -4.73
N PRO A 280 -20.94 -19.99 -5.05
CA PRO A 280 -19.78 -19.78 -4.17
C PRO A 280 -19.82 -18.41 -3.50
N ARG A 281 -19.36 -18.32 -2.24
CA ARG A 281 -19.37 -17.06 -1.50
C ARG A 281 -18.63 -15.97 -2.30
N PRO A 282 -19.22 -14.78 -2.49
CA PRO A 282 -18.53 -13.65 -3.11
C PRO A 282 -17.15 -13.41 -2.46
N GLY A 283 -16.12 -13.22 -3.29
CA GLY A 283 -14.71 -13.12 -2.88
C GLY A 283 -13.92 -14.44 -2.82
N MET A 284 -14.52 -15.60 -3.15
CA MET A 284 -13.76 -16.85 -3.31
C MET A 284 -13.10 -16.96 -4.69
N CYS A 285 -11.88 -17.49 -4.72
CA CYS A 285 -11.21 -17.88 -5.95
C CYS A 285 -11.92 -19.07 -6.63
N PRO A 286 -12.01 -19.13 -7.97
CA PRO A 286 -12.24 -20.39 -8.66
C PRO A 286 -11.07 -21.35 -8.39
N SER A 287 -11.36 -22.64 -8.21
CA SER A 287 -10.36 -23.65 -7.85
C SER A 287 -10.71 -25.00 -8.45
N LYS A 288 -9.79 -25.55 -9.24
CA LYS A 288 -9.95 -26.87 -9.89
C LYS A 288 -9.73 -28.06 -8.95
N THR A 289 -9.18 -27.84 -7.75
CA THR A 289 -8.83 -28.92 -6.81
C THR A 289 -9.91 -29.20 -5.77
N PHE A 290 -10.71 -28.19 -5.40
CA PHE A 290 -11.71 -28.29 -4.33
C PHE A 290 -13.05 -27.61 -4.67
N GLY A 291 -13.23 -27.11 -5.90
CA GLY A 291 -14.43 -26.39 -6.32
C GLY A 291 -14.96 -26.86 -7.67
N THR A 292 -16.23 -26.53 -7.93
CA THR A 292 -16.95 -26.82 -9.18
C THR A 292 -16.63 -25.83 -10.31
N PHE A 293 -15.91 -24.75 -10.03
CA PHE A 293 -15.72 -23.62 -10.94
C PHE A 293 -14.26 -23.48 -11.37
N SER A 294 -14.03 -23.46 -12.69
CA SER A 294 -12.70 -23.39 -13.29
C SER A 294 -12.23 -21.94 -13.53
N SER A 295 -13.20 -21.02 -13.61
CA SER A 295 -13.05 -19.61 -13.94
C SER A 295 -14.11 -18.78 -13.21
N THR A 296 -13.88 -17.49 -13.01
CA THR A 296 -14.91 -16.56 -12.49
C THR A 296 -16.07 -16.37 -13.48
N LYS A 297 -15.87 -16.73 -14.76
CA LYS A 297 -16.94 -16.75 -15.77
C LYS A 297 -17.98 -17.86 -15.53
N ASP A 298 -17.63 -18.86 -14.73
CA ASP A 298 -18.47 -20.03 -14.47
C ASP A 298 -19.40 -19.78 -13.25
N PHE A 299 -19.27 -18.64 -12.57
CA PHE A 299 -20.04 -18.31 -11.37
C PHE A 299 -21.50 -17.96 -11.69
N PRO A 300 -22.49 -18.37 -10.86
CA PRO A 300 -23.90 -18.03 -11.06
C PRO A 300 -24.17 -16.53 -10.96
N ASP A 301 -25.12 -16.03 -11.76
CA ASP A 301 -25.51 -14.61 -11.77
C ASP A 301 -25.92 -14.09 -10.39
N GLU A 302 -26.53 -14.91 -9.53
CA GLU A 302 -26.87 -14.53 -8.15
C GLU A 302 -25.65 -14.10 -7.31
N VAL A 303 -24.50 -14.78 -7.47
CA VAL A 303 -23.25 -14.46 -6.77
C VAL A 303 -22.72 -13.11 -7.26
N ILE A 304 -22.84 -12.86 -8.56
CA ILE A 304 -22.32 -11.65 -9.18
C ILE A 304 -23.20 -10.45 -8.84
N GLN A 305 -24.51 -10.59 -8.98
CA GLN A 305 -25.45 -9.56 -8.60
C GLN A 305 -25.32 -9.25 -7.11
N PHE A 306 -25.16 -10.25 -6.26
CA PHE A 306 -24.90 -10.02 -4.83
C PHE A 306 -23.62 -9.22 -4.61
N ALA A 307 -22.49 -9.64 -5.19
CA ALA A 307 -21.20 -8.95 -5.04
C ALA A 307 -21.30 -7.49 -5.48
N ARG A 308 -22.00 -7.21 -6.58
CA ARG A 308 -22.20 -5.85 -7.10
C ARG A 308 -23.01 -4.93 -6.19
N HIS A 309 -23.94 -5.48 -5.42
CA HIS A 309 -24.75 -4.71 -4.48
C HIS A 309 -24.12 -4.63 -3.08
N HIS A 310 -23.17 -5.53 -2.78
CA HIS A 310 -22.49 -5.64 -1.48
C HIS A 310 -20.95 -5.66 -1.62
N PRO A 311 -20.32 -4.62 -2.23
CA PRO A 311 -18.86 -4.57 -2.39
C PRO A 311 -18.12 -4.30 -1.07
N LEU A 312 -18.83 -4.06 0.04
CA LEU A 312 -18.25 -3.72 1.34
C LEU A 312 -18.46 -4.84 2.36
N MET A 313 -17.42 -5.08 3.17
CA MET A 313 -17.51 -5.85 4.41
C MET A 313 -17.97 -4.94 5.56
N TYR A 314 -18.81 -5.46 6.46
CA TYR A 314 -19.33 -4.70 7.60
C TYR A 314 -18.34 -4.60 8.76
N ASN A 315 -17.61 -5.68 9.05
CA ASN A 315 -16.62 -5.69 10.12
C ASN A 315 -15.34 -4.94 9.68
N PRO A 316 -14.83 -3.98 10.46
CA PRO A 316 -13.53 -3.38 10.24
C PRO A 316 -12.39 -4.34 10.61
N VAL A 317 -11.20 -4.05 10.10
CA VAL A 317 -9.94 -4.63 10.58
C VAL A 317 -9.38 -3.69 11.65
N LEU A 318 -9.27 -4.20 12.87
CA LEU A 318 -8.61 -3.52 13.99
C LEU A 318 -7.09 -3.69 13.91
N PRO A 319 -6.29 -2.75 14.44
CA PRO A 319 -4.84 -2.86 14.44
C PRO A 319 -4.38 -3.93 15.45
N HIS A 320 -3.16 -4.42 15.27
CA HIS A 320 -2.55 -5.40 16.15
C HIS A 320 -2.48 -4.87 17.60
N GLY A 321 -2.97 -5.65 18.56
CA GLY A 321 -3.11 -5.20 19.95
C GLY A 321 -4.22 -4.17 20.19
N GLN A 322 -5.10 -3.91 19.21
CA GLN A 322 -6.23 -2.97 19.27
C GLN A 322 -5.84 -1.55 19.71
N ARG A 323 -4.66 -1.08 19.27
CA ARG A 323 -4.16 0.27 19.50
C ARG A 323 -3.19 0.70 18.38
N PRO A 324 -2.96 2.00 18.14
CA PRO A 324 -1.84 2.44 17.34
C PRO A 324 -0.51 1.98 17.96
N LEU A 325 0.46 1.64 17.11
CA LEU A 325 1.82 1.30 17.51
C LEU A 325 2.58 2.53 18.01
N PHE A 326 2.43 3.65 17.30
CA PHE A 326 3.00 4.95 17.63
C PHE A 326 1.95 6.03 17.34
N LEU A 327 1.86 7.05 18.18
CA LEU A 327 0.92 8.14 18.02
C LEU A 327 1.57 9.44 18.50
N GLN A 328 1.39 10.50 17.73
CA GLN A 328 1.90 11.83 18.05
C GLN A 328 0.81 12.86 17.72
N ALA A 329 0.46 13.68 18.71
CA ALA A 329 -0.56 14.70 18.62
C ALA A 329 -0.03 16.01 19.20
N SER A 330 -0.62 17.14 18.81
CA SER A 330 -0.20 18.48 19.26
C SER A 330 1.25 18.84 18.88
N VAL A 331 1.73 18.33 17.75
CA VAL A 331 3.01 18.68 17.14
C VAL A 331 2.79 19.42 15.81
N PRO A 332 3.69 20.31 15.38
CA PRO A 332 3.49 21.19 14.22
C PRO A 332 3.76 20.50 12.86
N TYR A 333 3.66 19.16 12.81
CA TYR A 333 3.92 18.35 11.63
C TYR A 333 3.03 17.12 11.56
N THR A 334 2.82 16.59 10.35
CA THR A 334 2.12 15.32 10.11
C THR A 334 3.04 14.28 9.47
N PHE A 335 2.77 13.00 9.72
CA PHE A 335 3.51 11.90 9.11
C PHE A 335 3.08 11.73 7.66
N THR A 336 4.05 11.60 6.75
CA THR A 336 3.81 11.55 5.30
C THR A 336 4.24 10.25 4.66
N ARG A 337 5.30 9.60 5.15
CA ARG A 337 5.86 8.35 4.62
C ARG A 337 6.43 7.45 5.69
N ILE A 338 6.45 6.14 5.47
CA ILE A 338 7.06 5.16 6.36
C ILE A 338 7.90 4.12 5.61
N ALA A 339 9.11 3.86 6.12
CA ALA A 339 9.88 2.66 5.83
C ALA A 339 10.13 1.91 7.15
N VAL A 340 10.18 0.57 7.10
CA VAL A 340 10.45 -0.26 8.28
C VAL A 340 11.54 -1.28 7.97
N ASP A 341 12.57 -1.30 8.79
CA ASP A 341 13.61 -2.34 8.77
C ASP A 341 13.47 -3.28 9.97
N ARG A 342 13.83 -4.56 9.80
CA ARG A 342 13.83 -5.57 10.85
C ARG A 342 15.27 -5.96 11.21
N VAL A 343 15.78 -5.28 12.22
CA VAL A 343 17.16 -5.45 12.70
C VAL A 343 17.25 -6.67 13.62
N THR A 344 18.33 -7.43 13.50
CA THR A 344 18.67 -8.51 14.45
C THR A 344 19.74 -8.01 15.40
N ALA A 345 19.38 -7.84 16.66
CA ALA A 345 20.27 -7.45 17.75
C ALA A 345 20.65 -8.67 18.62
N ALA A 346 21.51 -8.48 19.61
CA ALA A 346 22.02 -9.56 20.46
C ALA A 346 20.94 -10.25 21.32
N ASP A 347 19.87 -9.51 21.65
CA ASP A 347 18.78 -9.91 22.53
C ASP A 347 17.45 -10.22 21.79
N GLY A 348 17.35 -9.93 20.50
CA GLY A 348 16.17 -10.24 19.71
C GLY A 348 16.10 -9.59 18.32
N HIS A 349 14.88 -9.52 17.78
CA HIS A 349 14.59 -8.79 16.56
C HIS A 349 13.80 -7.52 16.89
N TYR A 350 14.17 -6.41 16.25
CA TYR A 350 13.56 -5.10 16.45
C TYR A 350 13.05 -4.55 15.13
N ASP A 351 11.84 -4.00 15.16
CA ASP A 351 11.29 -3.26 14.02
C ASP A 351 11.64 -1.77 14.21
N VAL A 352 12.45 -1.23 13.30
CA VAL A 352 12.89 0.17 13.28
C VAL A 352 12.11 0.90 12.19
N LEU A 353 11.31 1.88 12.60
CA LEU A 353 10.46 2.69 11.74
C LEU A 353 11.18 4.00 11.43
N PHE A 354 11.26 4.33 10.14
CA PHE A 354 11.70 5.62 9.63
C PHE A 354 10.47 6.35 9.07
N ILE A 355 10.04 7.42 9.75
CA ILE A 355 8.79 8.13 9.46
C ILE A 355 9.13 9.53 8.94
N GLY A 356 8.85 9.79 7.66
CA GLY A 356 8.99 11.12 7.08
C GLY A 356 7.85 12.05 7.51
N THR A 357 8.13 13.34 7.67
CA THR A 357 7.15 14.39 7.99
C THR A 357 6.86 15.31 6.80
N ASP A 358 5.83 16.15 6.91
CA ASP A 358 5.50 17.21 5.95
C ASP A 358 6.45 18.41 6.01
N VAL A 359 7.16 18.59 7.13
CA VAL A 359 8.22 19.59 7.32
C VAL A 359 9.61 19.11 6.89
N GLY A 360 9.73 17.90 6.37
CA GLY A 360 10.98 17.35 5.81
C GLY A 360 11.97 16.77 6.83
N THR A 361 11.51 16.44 8.04
CA THR A 361 12.28 15.67 9.03
C THR A 361 11.99 14.17 8.93
N VAL A 362 12.89 13.33 9.45
CA VAL A 362 12.69 11.88 9.55
C VAL A 362 12.77 11.46 11.01
N LEU A 363 11.71 10.87 11.54
CA LEU A 363 11.67 10.31 12.89
C LEU A 363 12.14 8.85 12.84
N LYS A 364 13.08 8.49 13.72
CA LYS A 364 13.55 7.11 13.91
C LYS A 364 12.93 6.56 15.20
N VAL A 365 12.01 5.61 15.05
CA VAL A 365 11.24 5.00 16.16
C VAL A 365 11.52 3.51 16.21
N VAL A 366 11.87 2.98 17.38
CA VAL A 366 12.09 1.54 17.57
C VAL A 366 10.91 0.94 18.31
N SER A 367 10.43 -0.20 17.84
CA SER A 367 9.39 -0.97 18.54
C SER A 367 10.04 -2.00 19.47
N VAL A 368 9.95 -1.77 20.78
CA VAL A 368 10.53 -2.66 21.80
C VAL A 368 9.45 -3.62 22.32
N PRO A 369 9.63 -4.95 22.19
CA PRO A 369 8.71 -5.91 22.80
C PRO A 369 8.92 -5.95 24.32
N LYS A 370 7.89 -5.58 25.10
CA LYS A 370 8.01 -5.47 26.56
C LYS A 370 7.90 -6.81 27.31
N GLU A 371 7.09 -7.72 26.79
CA GLU A 371 6.76 -9.02 27.41
C GLU A 371 6.41 -10.10 26.37
N SER A 372 5.81 -9.70 25.25
CA SER A 372 5.52 -10.53 24.08
C SER A 372 5.33 -9.64 22.84
N TRP A 373 5.32 -10.21 21.64
CA TRP A 373 5.02 -9.51 20.38
C TRP A 373 3.68 -8.74 20.42
N HIS A 374 2.73 -9.16 21.28
CA HIS A 374 1.44 -8.49 21.45
C HIS A 374 1.48 -7.21 22.29
N ARG A 375 2.61 -6.91 22.94
CA ARG A 375 2.81 -5.74 23.79
C ARG A 375 4.13 -5.05 23.44
N MET A 376 4.18 -4.45 22.25
CA MET A 376 5.26 -3.56 21.84
C MET A 376 5.03 -2.12 22.33
N GLU A 377 6.10 -1.43 22.68
CA GLU A 377 6.13 -0.01 23.06
C GLU A 377 7.02 0.76 22.07
N PRO A 378 6.55 1.90 21.52
CA PRO A 378 7.37 2.74 20.67
C PRO A 378 8.36 3.55 21.51
N LEU A 379 9.63 3.56 21.10
CA LEU A 379 10.64 4.46 21.61
C LEU A 379 11.14 5.33 20.46
N LEU A 380 10.83 6.63 20.49
CA LEU A 380 11.44 7.60 19.58
C LEU A 380 12.92 7.75 19.98
N LEU A 381 13.84 7.37 19.08
CA LEU A 381 15.28 7.48 19.31
C LEU A 381 15.79 8.85 18.85
N GLU A 382 15.46 9.26 17.62
CA GLU A 382 16.01 10.47 17.01
C GLU A 382 14.96 11.16 16.12
N GLU A 383 15.03 12.49 16.05
CA GLU A 383 14.54 13.28 14.93
C GLU A 383 15.75 13.68 14.07
N LEU A 384 15.87 13.04 12.91
CA LEU A 384 17.04 13.14 12.04
C LEU A 384 16.88 14.22 10.97
N GLN A 385 17.92 15.06 10.89
CA GLN A 385 18.34 15.75 9.68
C GLN A 385 19.57 15.01 9.10
N VAL A 386 19.89 15.23 7.83
CA VAL A 386 20.41 14.21 6.87
C VAL A 386 21.89 13.72 7.04
N PHE A 387 22.28 12.61 6.35
CA PHE A 387 23.63 12.01 6.09
C PHE A 387 24.26 11.06 7.17
N GLU A 388 24.72 9.81 6.89
CA GLU A 388 24.73 8.90 5.69
C GLU A 388 24.87 7.38 6.09
N GLN A 389 24.46 6.41 5.23
CA GLN A 389 24.50 4.91 5.31
C GLN A 389 23.16 4.12 5.47
N GLN A 390 22.34 3.77 4.46
CA GLN A 390 21.89 4.50 3.26
C GLN A 390 20.36 4.37 3.15
N LEU A 391 19.62 5.33 3.72
CA LEU A 391 18.18 5.55 3.48
C LEU A 391 18.02 6.68 2.45
N TYR A 392 17.06 6.58 1.52
CA TYR A 392 16.83 7.59 0.49
C TYR A 392 15.53 8.36 0.76
N ALA A 393 15.63 9.68 0.92
CA ALA A 393 14.50 10.59 1.10
C ALA A 393 14.36 11.52 -0.12
N GLY A 394 13.22 11.47 -0.81
CA GLY A 394 12.94 12.29 -1.98
C GLY A 394 11.96 13.43 -1.70
N SER A 395 12.21 14.60 -2.28
CA SER A 395 11.28 15.73 -2.30
C SER A 395 10.97 16.14 -3.75
N ALA A 396 10.18 17.21 -3.95
CA ALA A 396 9.94 17.78 -5.27
C ALA A 396 11.18 18.45 -5.91
N THR A 397 12.26 18.67 -5.14
CA THR A 397 13.43 19.44 -5.56
C THR A 397 14.78 18.73 -5.36
N ALA A 398 14.85 17.70 -4.51
CA ALA A 398 16.10 17.03 -4.16
C ALA A 398 15.90 15.56 -3.80
N LEU A 399 16.99 14.79 -3.90
CA LEU A 399 17.16 13.47 -3.31
C LEU A 399 18.22 13.58 -2.20
N ALA A 400 17.92 13.03 -1.03
CA ALA A 400 18.76 13.01 0.15
C ALA A 400 19.13 11.57 0.54
N GLN A 401 20.35 11.38 1.05
CA GLN A 401 20.94 10.09 1.37
C GLN A 401 21.33 10.07 2.87
N LEU A 402 20.86 9.07 3.62
CA LEU A 402 20.71 9.09 5.08
C LEU A 402 21.40 7.91 5.78
N PRO A 403 21.80 8.05 7.06
CA PRO A 403 22.22 6.93 7.89
C PRO A 403 21.02 6.11 8.35
N LEU A 404 21.21 4.79 8.40
CA LEU A 404 20.46 3.92 9.30
C LEU A 404 21.00 4.07 10.74
N HIS A 405 22.30 4.32 10.91
CA HIS A 405 22.95 4.58 12.20
C HIS A 405 24.00 5.70 12.13
N ARG A 406 24.15 6.48 13.21
CA ARG A 406 25.13 7.58 13.31
C ARG A 406 26.07 7.35 14.48
N CYS A 407 26.92 6.32 14.40
CA CYS A 407 27.65 5.89 15.59
C CYS A 407 28.56 7.00 16.18
N SER A 408 29.22 7.82 15.37
CA SER A 408 30.02 8.92 15.91
C SER A 408 29.23 10.01 16.68
N ALA A 409 27.88 10.00 16.67
CA ALA A 409 27.06 11.03 17.29
C ALA A 409 26.72 10.78 18.78
N TYR A 410 26.55 9.52 19.20
CA TYR A 410 26.17 9.19 20.60
C TYR A 410 27.35 9.19 21.59
N GLY A 411 28.50 9.79 21.22
CA GLY A 411 29.67 9.85 22.08
C GLY A 411 30.56 8.62 22.02
N LYS A 412 31.58 8.59 22.90
CA LYS A 412 32.64 7.56 22.92
C LYS A 412 32.62 6.72 24.18
N ALA A 413 31.66 6.91 25.09
CA ALA A 413 31.57 6.11 26.31
C ALA A 413 30.57 4.96 26.17
N CYS A 414 30.92 3.80 26.73
CA CYS A 414 30.03 2.63 26.82
C CYS A 414 28.64 2.98 27.39
N ALA A 415 28.56 3.86 28.38
CA ALA A 415 27.30 4.29 28.97
C ALA A 415 26.39 5.02 27.96
N GLU A 416 26.95 5.92 27.14
CA GLU A 416 26.18 6.68 26.14
C GLU A 416 25.69 5.76 25.02
N CYS A 417 26.56 4.85 24.56
CA CYS A 417 26.25 3.78 23.62
C CYS A 417 25.09 2.88 24.11
N CYS A 418 25.14 2.39 25.36
CA CYS A 418 24.08 1.54 25.90
C CYS A 418 22.76 2.29 26.14
N LEU A 419 22.82 3.60 26.39
CA LEU A 419 21.62 4.44 26.59
C LEU A 419 20.93 4.80 25.27
N ALA A 420 21.64 4.84 24.14
CA ALA A 420 21.08 5.14 22.83
C ALA A 420 19.99 4.14 22.38
N ARG A 421 20.04 2.88 22.85
CA ARG A 421 19.08 1.80 22.53
C ARG A 421 18.80 1.61 21.03
N ASP A 422 19.78 1.93 20.20
CA ASP A 422 19.74 1.82 18.75
C ASP A 422 20.07 0.38 18.32
N PRO A 423 19.15 -0.40 17.73
CA PRO A 423 19.40 -1.81 17.39
C PRO A 423 20.54 -2.04 16.38
N TYR A 424 20.94 -1.00 15.63
CA TYR A 424 22.10 -1.06 14.74
C TYR A 424 23.45 -0.95 15.47
N TRP A 425 23.46 -0.64 16.78
CA TRP A 425 24.69 -0.42 17.56
C TRP A 425 24.87 -1.46 18.69
N ALA A 426 26.04 -2.11 18.74
CA ALA A 426 26.61 -2.69 19.98
C ALA A 426 27.97 -2.05 20.35
N TRP A 427 28.26 -1.85 21.65
CA TRP A 427 29.53 -1.28 22.11
C TRP A 427 30.72 -2.15 21.65
N ASP A 428 31.73 -1.53 21.05
CA ASP A 428 32.84 -2.26 20.40
C ASP A 428 33.92 -2.78 21.37
N GLY A 429 33.88 -2.35 22.63
CA GLY A 429 34.84 -2.74 23.66
C GLY A 429 36.11 -1.88 23.71
N THR A 430 36.29 -0.91 22.81
CA THR A 430 37.50 -0.09 22.71
C THR A 430 37.28 1.34 23.22
N SER A 431 37.78 1.60 24.44
CA SER A 431 37.79 2.92 25.09
C SER A 431 39.10 3.68 24.86
#